data_AF-A0A7S3WL35-F1
#
_entry.id   AF-A0A7S3WL35-F1
#
_cell.length_a   1.000
_cell.length_b   1.000
_cell.length_c   1.000
_cell.angle_alpha   90.00
_cell.angle_beta   90.00
_cell.angle_gamma   90.00
#
_symmetry.space_group_name_H-M   'P 1'
#
loop_
_entity.id
_entity.type
_entity.pdbx_description
1 polymer ?
#
loop_
_entity_poly.entity_id
_entity_poly.type
_entity_poly.pdbx_seq_one_letter_code
_entity_poly.pdbx_strand_id
1 'polypeptide(L)'
;EPTKHHGAVVATQHCSPRNRASELSPAVFAGYLQDPWYAILAEWDEMEFDDDEEEAETAVGEAEVQVLVRRGGDESFSMVSWLMSQHDERWLIDSLNIV
;
A
#
# COMPACT_ATOMS: atom_id res chain seq x y z
N GLU A 1 -10.30 -3.21 15.69
CA GLU A 1 -11.12 -2.33 14.84
C GLU A 1 -10.17 -1.48 14.01
N PRO A 2 -10.34 -1.39 12.69
CA PRO A 2 -9.46 -0.58 11.87
C PRO A 2 -9.76 0.91 12.12
N THR A 3 -8.71 1.67 12.42
CA THR A 3 -8.78 3.10 12.77
C THR A 3 -8.69 3.96 11.52
N LYS A 4 -9.05 5.26 11.60
CA LYS A 4 -8.96 6.31 10.56
C LYS A 4 -7.61 6.41 9.79
N HIS A 5 -6.59 5.65 10.14
CA HIS A 5 -5.29 5.62 9.45
C HIS A 5 -4.78 4.19 9.24
N HIS A 6 -5.68 3.21 9.18
CA HIS A 6 -5.30 1.81 9.07
C HIS A 6 -4.39 1.59 7.84
N GLY A 7 -4.76 2.16 6.70
CA GLY A 7 -3.94 2.03 5.50
C GLY A 7 -2.55 2.65 5.59
N ALA A 8 -2.46 3.84 6.15
CA ALA A 8 -1.18 4.50 6.38
C ALA A 8 -0.30 3.71 7.35
N VAL A 9 -0.89 3.06 8.36
CA VAL A 9 -0.16 2.19 9.29
C VAL A 9 0.40 0.98 8.55
N VAL A 10 -0.40 0.29 7.72
CA VAL A 10 0.07 -0.87 6.93
C VAL A 10 1.19 -0.46 5.98
N ALA A 11 0.98 0.58 5.17
CA ALA A 11 1.95 1.06 4.20
C ALA A 11 3.28 1.48 4.83
N THR A 12 3.24 2.12 6.02
CA THR A 12 4.46 2.55 6.72
C THR A 12 5.17 1.42 7.45
N GLN A 13 4.45 0.48 8.06
CA GLN A 13 5.04 -0.68 8.76
C GLN A 13 5.77 -1.63 7.81
N HIS A 14 5.31 -1.71 6.57
CA HIS A 14 5.88 -2.60 5.54
C HIS A 14 6.66 -1.84 4.46
N CYS A 15 7.02 -0.57 4.69
CA CYS A 15 7.78 0.24 3.74
C CYS A 15 9.21 -0.31 3.56
N SER A 16 9.61 -0.58 2.32
CA SER A 16 10.96 -1.10 2.03
C SER A 16 12.02 0.00 2.05
N PRO A 17 13.31 -0.34 2.23
CA PRO A 17 14.41 0.60 2.06
C PRO A 17 14.57 1.15 0.63
N ARG A 18 13.99 0.48 -0.38
CA ARG A 18 13.98 0.96 -1.77
C ARG A 18 12.89 2.00 -2.02
N ASN A 19 11.85 2.01 -1.20
CA ASN A 19 10.80 3.00 -1.26
C ASN A 19 11.33 4.37 -0.82
N ARG A 20 11.16 5.38 -1.67
CA ARG A 20 11.61 6.76 -1.37
C ARG A 20 10.94 7.35 -0.14
N ALA A 21 9.77 6.81 0.26
CA ALA A 21 9.10 7.19 1.49
C ALA A 21 9.89 6.81 2.75
N SER A 22 10.78 5.80 2.68
CA SER A 22 11.61 5.37 3.83
C SER A 22 12.61 6.44 4.28
N GLU A 23 12.96 7.38 3.41
CA GLU A 23 13.87 8.49 3.71
C GLU A 23 13.14 9.72 4.26
N LEU A 24 11.80 9.72 4.25
CA LEU A 24 11.01 10.88 4.66
C LEU A 24 10.93 10.98 6.18
N SER A 25 11.00 12.21 6.69
CA SER A 25 10.62 12.45 8.09
C SER A 25 9.12 12.21 8.28
N PRO A 26 8.66 11.80 9.48
CA PRO A 26 7.24 11.61 9.76
C PRO A 26 6.38 12.83 9.45
N ALA A 27 6.90 14.04 9.67
CA ALA A 27 6.19 15.29 9.37
C ALA A 27 5.98 15.50 7.86
N VAL A 28 6.97 15.13 7.05
CA VAL A 28 6.85 15.22 5.58
C VAL A 28 5.88 14.15 5.07
N PHE A 29 5.96 12.93 5.59
CA PHE A 29 5.01 11.86 5.25
C PHE A 29 3.55 12.24 5.59
N ALA A 30 3.33 12.82 6.77
CA ALA A 30 2.00 13.31 7.17
C ALA A 30 1.47 14.42 6.25
N GLY A 31 2.36 15.23 5.66
CA GLY A 31 2.01 16.21 4.64
C GLY A 31 1.46 15.59 3.36
N TYR A 32 2.04 14.47 2.90
CA TYR A 32 1.52 13.75 1.73
C TYR A 32 0.12 13.21 1.94
N LEU A 33 -0.24 12.80 3.16
CA LEU A 33 -1.61 12.35 3.47
C LEU A 33 -2.67 13.46 3.36
N GLN A 34 -2.27 14.73 3.19
CA GLN A 34 -3.19 15.84 2.89
C GLN A 34 -3.42 16.03 1.39
N ASP A 35 -2.61 15.41 0.54
CA ASP A 35 -2.77 15.47 -0.91
C ASP A 35 -3.87 14.48 -1.33
N PRO A 36 -4.88 14.91 -2.11
CA PRO A 36 -5.97 14.04 -2.56
C PRO A 36 -5.51 12.75 -3.23
N TRP A 37 -4.35 12.74 -3.89
CA TRP A 37 -3.81 11.54 -4.51
C TRP A 37 -3.48 10.43 -3.50
N TYR A 38 -3.07 10.79 -2.28
CA TYR A 38 -2.74 9.84 -1.21
C TYR A 38 -3.89 9.66 -0.22
N ALA A 39 -5.05 10.27 -0.47
CA ALA A 39 -6.22 10.17 0.40
C ALA A 39 -6.61 8.71 0.64
N ILE A 40 -6.46 7.84 -0.38
CA ILE A 40 -6.76 6.42 -0.25
C ILE A 40 -6.03 5.79 0.94
N LEU A 41 -4.73 6.10 1.16
CA LEU A 41 -3.93 5.56 2.27
C LEU A 41 -4.45 6.01 3.64
N ALA A 42 -5.08 7.18 3.69
CA ALA A 42 -5.66 7.72 4.92
C ALA A 42 -7.13 7.32 5.12
N GLU A 43 -7.80 6.77 4.10
CA GLU A 43 -9.25 6.59 4.11
C GLU A 43 -9.69 5.14 4.20
N TRP A 44 -8.89 4.18 3.72
CA TRP A 44 -9.26 2.77 3.79
C TRP A 44 -9.03 2.15 5.17
N ASP A 45 -9.96 1.28 5.54
CA ASP A 45 -9.98 0.50 6.77
C ASP A 45 -10.28 -1.00 6.51
N GLU A 46 -10.62 -1.36 5.27
CA GLU A 46 -10.79 -2.72 4.77
C GLU A 46 -9.85 -2.96 3.57
N MET A 47 -9.24 -4.15 3.52
CA MET A 47 -8.41 -4.61 2.40
C MET A 47 -8.72 -6.08 2.07
N GLU A 48 -8.72 -6.40 0.77
CA GLU A 48 -8.89 -7.74 0.22
C GLU A 48 -7.85 -7.94 -0.89
N PHE A 49 -7.32 -9.16 -1.01
CA PHE A 49 -6.46 -9.50 -2.13
C PHE A 49 -7.33 -9.85 -3.34
N ASP A 50 -6.92 -9.41 -4.53
CA ASP A 50 -7.61 -9.83 -5.75
C ASP A 50 -7.16 -11.26 -6.11
N ASP A 51 -7.97 -12.24 -5.71
CA ASP A 51 -7.71 -13.66 -5.95
C ASP A 51 -7.83 -14.05 -7.44
N ASP A 52 -8.36 -13.17 -8.29
CA ASP A 52 -8.51 -13.38 -9.73
C ASP A 52 -7.29 -12.90 -10.54
N GLU A 53 -6.24 -12.38 -9.89
CA GLU A 53 -5.05 -11.88 -10.57
C GLU A 53 -4.12 -13.02 -11.06
N GLU A 54 -3.77 -12.99 -12.35
CA GLU A 54 -2.69 -13.84 -12.89
C GLU A 54 -1.34 -13.38 -12.33
N GLU A 55 -0.51 -14.31 -11.84
CA GLU A 55 0.85 -14.00 -11.36
C GLU A 55 1.62 -13.18 -12.42
N ALA A 56 1.91 -11.91 -12.09
CA ALA A 56 2.68 -11.05 -12.97
C ALA A 56 4.13 -11.57 -13.08
N GLU A 57 4.68 -11.61 -14.30
CA GLU A 57 6.08 -11.96 -14.51
C GLU A 57 6.99 -10.91 -13.86
N THR A 58 7.54 -11.25 -12.69
CA THR A 58 8.44 -10.41 -11.91
C THR A 58 9.80 -11.08 -11.73
N ALA A 59 10.83 -10.30 -11.36
CA ALA A 59 12.14 -10.85 -11.09
C ALA A 59 12.13 -11.72 -9.82
N VAL A 60 13.11 -12.62 -9.67
CA VAL A 60 13.24 -13.44 -8.45
C VAL A 60 13.40 -12.54 -7.23
N GLY A 61 12.48 -12.67 -6.28
CA GLY A 61 12.45 -11.85 -5.06
C GLY A 61 11.69 -10.53 -5.21
N GLU A 62 10.97 -10.33 -6.31
CA GLU A 62 10.03 -9.24 -6.55
C GLU A 62 8.63 -9.82 -6.79
N ALA A 63 7.60 -9.05 -6.50
CA ALA A 63 6.20 -9.41 -6.73
C ALA A 63 5.38 -8.15 -6.98
N GLU A 64 4.41 -8.22 -7.88
CA GLU A 64 3.35 -7.23 -8.02
C GLU A 64 2.05 -7.88 -7.55
N VAL A 65 1.32 -7.20 -6.67
CA VAL A 65 0.10 -7.73 -6.05
C VAL A 65 -0.99 -6.67 -6.12
N GLN A 66 -2.15 -7.03 -6.66
CA GLN A 66 -3.33 -6.17 -6.65
C GLN A 66 -4.08 -6.33 -5.35
N VAL A 67 -4.34 -5.20 -4.71
CA VAL A 67 -5.03 -5.12 -3.44
C VAL A 67 -6.24 -4.21 -3.60
N LEU A 68 -7.40 -4.77 -3.31
CA LEU A 68 -8.66 -4.04 -3.23
C LEU A 68 -8.74 -3.38 -1.87
N VAL A 69 -8.89 -2.05 -1.83
CA VAL A 69 -9.04 -1.28 -0.59
C VAL A 69 -10.31 -0.46 -0.60
N ARG A 70 -10.97 -0.32 0.56
CA ARG A 70 -12.11 0.57 0.71
C ARG A 70 -12.20 1.17 2.10
N ARG A 71 -12.98 2.24 2.20
CA ARG A 71 -13.45 2.76 3.48
C ARG A 71 -14.70 1.99 3.93
N GLY A 72 -14.83 1.79 5.24
CA GLY A 72 -15.90 1.04 5.85
C GLY A 72 -17.24 1.70 5.58
N GLY A 73 -18.10 0.97 4.86
CA GLY A 73 -19.41 1.43 4.42
C GLY A 73 -19.46 1.99 2.99
N ASP A 74 -18.33 2.08 2.28
CA ASP A 74 -18.34 2.40 0.86
C ASP A 74 -18.79 1.19 0.02
N GLU A 75 -19.54 1.46 -1.05
CA GLU A 75 -20.12 0.43 -1.92
C GLU A 75 -19.10 -0.17 -2.90
N SER A 76 -17.96 0.48 -3.12
CA SER A 76 -16.96 0.10 -4.11
C SER A 76 -15.55 0.05 -3.53
N PHE A 77 -14.76 -0.93 -3.98
CA PHE A 77 -13.32 -0.99 -3.74
C PHE A 77 -12.56 -0.17 -4.78
N SER A 78 -11.43 0.40 -4.35
CA SER A 78 -10.39 0.93 -5.23
C SER A 78 -9.28 -0.11 -5.37
N MET A 79 -8.71 -0.24 -6.56
CA MET A 79 -7.59 -1.14 -6.79
C MET A 79 -6.27 -0.42 -6.54
N VAL A 80 -5.36 -1.07 -5.83
CA VAL A 80 -4.00 -0.59 -5.59
C VAL A 80 -3.01 -1.69 -5.95
N SER A 81 -2.13 -1.41 -6.91
CA SER A 81 -0.99 -2.26 -7.24
C SER A 81 0.15 -2.01 -6.23
N TRP A 82 0.60 -3.09 -5.60
CA TRP A 82 1.69 -3.10 -4.63
C TRP A 82 2.90 -3.77 -5.28
N LEU A 83 3.94 -2.97 -5.56
CA LEU A 83 5.23 -3.53 -5.93
C LEU A 83 5.97 -3.89 -4.65
N MET A 84 6.36 -5.15 -4.53
CA MET A 84 7.01 -5.70 -3.35
C MET A 84 8.35 -6.33 -3.70
N SER A 85 9.28 -6.27 -2.75
CA SER A 85 10.55 -7.00 -2.84
C SER A 85 10.91 -7.67 -1.51
N GLN A 86 11.68 -8.76 -1.60
CA GLN A 86 12.09 -9.52 -0.43
C GLN A 86 13.34 -8.92 0.22
N HIS A 87 13.21 -8.57 1.50
CA HIS A 87 14.26 -8.02 2.35
C HIS A 87 14.34 -8.81 3.66
N ASP A 88 15.49 -9.43 3.96
CA ASP A 88 15.70 -10.23 5.18
C ASP A 88 14.55 -11.22 5.46
N GLU A 89 14.19 -12.00 4.44
CA GLU A 89 13.09 -13.00 4.45
C GLU A 89 11.68 -12.41 4.63
N ARG A 90 11.51 -11.09 4.54
CA ARG A 90 10.22 -10.39 4.60
C ARG A 90 9.88 -9.72 3.29
N TRP A 91 8.61 -9.75 2.91
CA TRP A 91 8.10 -8.96 1.79
C TRP A 91 7.80 -7.54 2.26
N LEU A 92 8.40 -6.55 1.60
CA LEU A 92 8.22 -5.13 1.88
C LEU A 92 7.77 -4.40 0.61
N ILE A 93 7.09 -3.26 0.81
CA ILE A 93 6.47 -2.44 -0.22
C ILE A 93 7.49 -1.45 -0.78
N ASP A 94 7.87 -1.63 -2.04
CA ASP A 94 8.74 -0.74 -2.81
C ASP A 94 7.97 0.48 -3.34
N SER A 95 6.74 0.28 -3.80
CA SER A 95 5.84 1.34 -4.23
C SER A 95 4.37 0.91 -4.19
N LEU A 96 3.48 1.91 -4.22
CA LEU A 96 2.03 1.75 -4.26
C LEU A 96 1.49 2.62 -5.38
N ASN A 97 0.69 2.05 -6.28
CA ASN A 97 0.03 2.77 -7.36
C ASN A 97 -1.47 2.49 -7.35
N ILE A 98 -2.28 3.54 -7.40
CA ILE A 98 -3.72 3.43 -7.61
C ILE A 98 -3.95 3.17 -9.10
N VAL A 99 -4.75 2.15 -9.43
CA VAL A 99 -5.04 1.70 -10.80
C VAL A 99 -6.34 2.30 -11.33
#